data_AF-A0A0B6AVV3-F1
#
_entry.id   AF-A0A0B6AVV3-F1
#
_cell.length_a   1.000
_cell.length_b   1.000
_cell.length_c   1.000
_cell.angle_alpha   90.00
_cell.angle_beta   90.00
_cell.angle_gamma   90.00
#
_symmetry.space_group_name_H-M   'P 1'
#
loop_
_entity.id
_entity.type
_entity.pdbx_description
1 polymer ?
#
loop_
_entity_poly.entity_id
_entity_poly.type
_entity_poly.pdbx_seq_one_letter_code
_entity_poly.pdbx_strand_id
1 'polypeptide(L)'
;MNSYERLAALFIFLAAFFDLFDGKIARKLKVNSAFGVELDSLADIISFGVAPAMLFHTLSPHSWLTVLGFMIYPSMGALRLAKFSANPTIGYFIGLPIPFPALIIALLGMFYYVNPYLMIILAILMVSPIRVMKI
;
A
#
# COMPACT_ATOMS: atom_id res chain seq x y z
N MET A 1 -16.18 16.34 5.29
CA MET A 1 -17.06 15.14 5.40
C MET A 1 -17.82 14.81 4.15
N ASN A 2 -17.24 14.58 2.96
CA ASN A 2 -18.07 13.95 1.93
C ASN A 2 -18.24 12.47 2.27
N SER A 3 -19.47 11.95 2.20
CA SER A 3 -19.78 10.54 2.50
C SER A 3 -18.92 9.57 1.67
N TYR A 4 -18.57 9.97 0.45
CA TYR A 4 -17.76 9.20 -0.48
C TYR A 4 -16.30 9.00 -0.03
N GLU A 5 -15.69 9.96 0.67
CA GLU A 5 -14.29 9.87 1.13
C GLU A 5 -14.15 8.85 2.27
N ARG A 6 -15.13 8.79 3.18
CA ARG A 6 -15.19 7.74 4.23
C ARG A 6 -15.37 6.36 3.63
N LEU A 7 -16.22 6.23 2.61
CA LEU A 7 -16.44 4.98 1.92
C LEU A 7 -15.17 4.52 1.19
N ALA A 8 -14.46 5.44 0.53
CA ALA A 8 -13.18 5.15 -0.10
C ALA A 8 -12.14 4.64 0.91
N ALA A 9 -12.00 5.31 2.07
CA ALA A 9 -11.15 4.83 3.15
C ALA A 9 -11.54 3.42 3.63
N LEU A 10 -12.84 3.18 3.85
CA LEU A 10 -13.37 1.87 4.25
C LEU A 10 -13.08 0.79 3.21
N PHE A 11 -13.16 1.10 1.91
CA PHE A 11 -12.82 0.14 0.86
C PHE A 11 -11.33 -0.20 0.81
N ILE A 12 -10.43 0.70 1.18
CA ILE A 12 -9.01 0.38 1.34
C ILE A 12 -8.79 -0.60 2.50
N PHE A 13 -9.48 -0.41 3.62
CA PHE A 13 -9.47 -1.39 4.73
C PHE A 13 -10.03 -2.75 4.28
N LEU A 14 -11.11 -2.73 3.51
CA LEU A 14 -11.73 -3.94 2.99
C LEU A 14 -10.82 -4.66 1.99
N ALA A 15 -10.08 -3.94 1.15
CA ALA A 15 -9.08 -4.52 0.26
C ALA A 15 -7.98 -5.23 1.04
N ALA A 16 -7.45 -4.62 2.12
CA ALA A 16 -6.47 -5.26 3.01
C ALA A 16 -7.03 -6.51 3.70
N PHE A 17 -8.33 -6.50 4.00
CA PHE A 17 -8.98 -7.70 4.50
C PHE A 17 -9.00 -8.80 3.44
N PHE A 18 -9.40 -8.52 2.20
CA PHE A 18 -9.46 -9.54 1.15
C PHE A 18 -8.09 -10.07 0.70
N ASP A 19 -7.05 -9.23 0.66
CA ASP A 19 -5.63 -9.58 0.40
C ASP A 19 -5.05 -10.58 1.43
N LEU A 20 -5.59 -10.59 2.65
CA LEU A 20 -5.22 -11.61 3.63
C LEU A 20 -5.90 -12.96 3.36
N PHE A 21 -7.02 -12.97 2.66
CA PHE A 21 -7.83 -14.16 2.41
C PHE A 21 -7.46 -14.87 1.12
N ASP A 22 -7.25 -14.17 0.01
CA ASP A 22 -6.80 -14.76 -1.26
C ASP A 22 -5.47 -15.51 -1.09
N GLY A 23 -4.48 -14.91 -0.40
CA GLY A 23 -3.20 -15.55 -0.11
C GLY A 23 -3.34 -16.75 0.84
N LYS A 24 -4.33 -16.78 1.74
CA LYS A 24 -4.61 -17.96 2.60
C LYS A 24 -5.33 -19.05 1.82
N ILE A 25 -6.29 -18.69 0.99
CA ILE A 25 -7.10 -19.61 0.19
C ILE A 25 -6.22 -20.29 -0.87
N ALA A 26 -5.39 -19.53 -1.59
CA ALA A 26 -4.45 -20.08 -2.59
C ALA A 26 -3.49 -21.11 -1.97
N ARG A 27 -2.94 -20.81 -0.79
CA ARG A 27 -2.11 -21.75 -0.02
C ARG A 27 -2.87 -22.99 0.43
N LYS A 28 -4.11 -22.85 0.90
CA LYS A 28 -4.95 -23.98 1.34
C LYS A 28 -5.34 -24.90 0.20
N LEU A 29 -5.62 -24.33 -0.98
CA LEU A 29 -5.97 -25.07 -2.19
C LEU A 29 -4.74 -25.62 -2.94
N LYS A 30 -3.53 -25.26 -2.51
CA LYS A 30 -2.26 -25.59 -3.20
C LYS A 30 -2.22 -25.12 -4.66
N VAL A 31 -2.95 -24.04 -4.97
CA VAL A 31 -2.99 -23.41 -6.30
C VAL A 31 -2.19 -22.12 -6.24
N ASN A 32 -0.87 -22.25 -6.09
CA ASN A 32 0.05 -21.11 -6.16
C ASN A 32 0.77 -21.17 -7.52
N SER A 33 0.36 -20.35 -8.48
CA SER A 33 1.03 -20.22 -9.77
C SER A 33 1.91 -18.98 -9.80
N ALA A 34 3.01 -19.00 -10.56
CA ALA A 34 3.88 -17.83 -10.73
C ALA A 34 3.11 -16.64 -11.31
N PHE A 35 2.18 -16.89 -12.24
CA PHE A 35 1.30 -15.87 -12.79
C PHE A 35 0.39 -15.24 -11.73
N GLY A 36 -0.17 -16.05 -10.82
CA GLY A 36 -1.02 -15.56 -9.74
C GLY A 36 -0.27 -14.63 -8.78
N VAL A 37 0.99 -14.92 -8.48
CA VAL A 37 1.84 -14.08 -7.61
C VAL A 37 2.12 -12.71 -8.23
N GLU A 38 2.35 -12.65 -9.55
CA GLU A 38 2.53 -11.38 -10.24
C GLU A 38 1.22 -10.59 -10.35
N LEU A 39 0.09 -11.28 -10.56
CA LEU A 39 -1.24 -10.66 -10.60
C LEU A 39 -1.61 -10.04 -9.23
N ASP A 40 -1.31 -10.75 -8.15
CA ASP A 40 -1.46 -10.29 -6.76
C ASP A 40 -0.67 -8.99 -6.52
N SER A 41 0.59 -8.99 -6.95
CA SER A 41 1.46 -7.80 -6.87
C SER A 41 0.91 -6.60 -7.66
N LEU A 42 0.31 -6.82 -8.83
CA LEU A 42 -0.35 -5.74 -9.59
C LEU A 42 -1.60 -5.21 -8.87
N ALA A 43 -2.40 -6.11 -8.29
CA ALA A 43 -3.58 -5.73 -7.51
C ALA A 43 -3.20 -4.93 -6.25
N ASP A 44 -2.09 -5.29 -5.60
CA ASP A 44 -1.53 -4.58 -4.45
C ASP A 44 -1.15 -3.13 -4.79
N ILE A 45 -0.51 -2.90 -5.93
CA ILE A 45 -0.11 -1.53 -6.35
C ILE A 45 -1.34 -0.65 -6.50
N ILE A 46 -2.42 -1.18 -7.08
CA ILE A 46 -3.66 -0.41 -7.28
C ILE A 46 -4.35 -0.17 -5.95
N SER A 47 -4.54 -1.22 -5.14
CA SER A 47 -5.32 -1.19 -3.91
C SER A 47 -4.65 -0.42 -2.78
N PHE A 48 -3.32 -0.51 -2.68
CA PHE A 48 -2.55 0.03 -1.57
C PHE A 48 -1.53 1.11 -1.97
N GLY A 49 -1.22 1.24 -3.26
CA GLY A 49 -0.43 2.35 -3.80
C GLY A 49 -1.32 3.47 -4.31
N VAL A 50 -2.14 3.19 -5.31
CA VAL A 50 -2.91 4.20 -6.05
C VAL A 50 -4.12 4.68 -5.25
N ALA A 51 -4.94 3.77 -4.70
CA ALA A 51 -6.17 4.17 -4.00
C ALA A 51 -5.92 5.08 -2.77
N PRO A 52 -4.95 4.79 -1.86
CA PRO A 52 -4.64 5.70 -0.76
C PRO A 52 -4.05 7.03 -1.24
N ALA A 53 -3.27 7.01 -2.33
CA ALA A 53 -2.72 8.23 -2.91
C ALA A 53 -3.83 9.14 -3.47
N MET A 54 -4.81 8.56 -4.18
CA MET A 54 -5.97 9.29 -4.68
C MET A 54 -6.80 9.87 -3.53
N LEU A 55 -7.11 9.07 -2.51
CA LEU A 55 -7.82 9.53 -1.31
C LEU A 55 -7.10 10.70 -0.65
N PHE A 56 -5.78 10.61 -0.51
CA PHE A 56 -4.96 11.66 0.06
C PHE A 56 -5.00 12.93 -0.81
N HIS A 57 -4.92 12.80 -2.13
CA HIS A 57 -4.96 13.92 -3.07
C HIS A 57 -6.30 14.65 -3.04
N THR A 58 -7.43 13.94 -2.91
CA THR A 58 -8.76 14.55 -2.84
C THR A 58 -9.00 15.27 -1.52
N LEU A 59 -8.43 14.77 -0.41
CA LEU A 59 -8.58 15.35 0.92
C LEU A 59 -7.61 16.50 1.21
N SER A 60 -6.47 16.53 0.53
CA SER A 60 -5.42 17.53 0.75
C SER A 60 -5.74 18.85 0.05
N PRO A 61 -5.33 19.99 0.64
CA PRO A 61 -5.24 21.23 -0.13
C PRO A 61 -4.27 21.05 -1.31
N HIS A 62 -4.62 21.66 -2.44
CA HIS A 62 -3.76 21.65 -3.63
C HIS A 62 -2.44 22.36 -3.32
N SER A 63 -1.37 21.58 -3.29
CA SER A 63 -0.01 22.06 -3.11
C SER A 63 0.94 21.21 -3.96
N TRP A 64 2.08 21.78 -4.32
CA TRP A 64 3.15 21.05 -5.01
C TRP A 64 3.56 19.78 -4.24
N LEU A 65 3.61 19.85 -2.91
CA LEU A 65 3.95 18.70 -2.06
C LEU A 65 2.90 17.58 -2.14
N THR A 66 1.62 17.94 -2.20
CA THR A 66 0.52 16.97 -2.35
C THR A 66 0.64 16.22 -3.68
N VAL A 67 0.96 16.93 -4.76
CA VAL A 67 1.15 16.33 -6.09
C VAL A 67 2.38 15.43 -6.10
N LEU A 68 3.49 15.87 -5.49
CA LEU A 68 4.67 15.03 -5.32
C LEU A 68 4.38 13.76 -4.52
N GLY A 69 3.68 13.88 -3.38
CA GLY A 69 3.26 12.73 -2.58
C GLY A 69 2.43 11.74 -3.39
N PHE A 70 1.45 12.25 -4.14
CA PHE A 70 0.59 11.46 -5.02
C PHE A 70 1.37 10.68 -6.09
N MET A 71 2.42 11.25 -6.66
CA MET A 71 3.25 10.58 -7.66
C MET A 71 4.26 9.60 -7.04
N ILE A 72 4.93 10.02 -5.96
CA ILE A 72 6.03 9.26 -5.35
C ILE A 72 5.50 8.02 -4.64
N TYR A 73 4.38 8.12 -3.92
CA TYR A 73 3.86 7.02 -3.10
C TYR A 73 3.57 5.73 -3.90
N PRO A 74 2.76 5.74 -4.98
CA PRO A 74 2.53 4.53 -5.78
C PRO A 74 3.80 4.08 -6.52
N SER A 75 4.67 5.01 -6.94
CA SER A 75 5.96 4.67 -7.58
C SER A 75 6.89 3.91 -6.63
N MET A 76 6.97 4.33 -5.37
CA MET A 76 7.77 3.66 -4.34
C MET A 76 7.15 2.31 -3.95
N GLY A 77 5.81 2.21 -3.92
CA GLY A 77 5.10 0.94 -3.78
C GLY A 77 5.46 -0.05 -4.89
N ALA A 78 5.40 0.39 -6.16
CA ALA A 78 5.77 -0.43 -7.31
C ALA A 78 7.25 -0.88 -7.26
N LEU A 79 8.18 0.04 -6.95
CA LEU A 79 9.60 -0.30 -6.79
C LEU A 79 9.84 -1.35 -5.70
N ARG A 80 9.06 -1.30 -4.61
CA ARG A 80 9.18 -2.26 -3.53
C ARG A 80 8.71 -3.65 -3.97
N LEU A 81 7.55 -3.76 -4.60
CA LEU A 81 7.03 -5.05 -5.09
C LEU A 81 7.94 -5.65 -6.17
N ALA A 82 8.45 -4.82 -7.08
CA ALA A 82 9.42 -5.26 -8.08
C ALA A 82 10.69 -5.83 -7.43
N LYS A 83 11.21 -5.20 -6.36
CA LYS A 83 12.35 -5.74 -5.60
C LYS A 83 12.03 -7.08 -4.94
N PHE A 84 10.79 -7.27 -4.46
CA PHE A 84 10.36 -8.50 -3.82
C PHE A 84 10.20 -9.65 -4.82
N SER A 85 9.63 -9.38 -6.00
CA SER A 85 9.55 -10.35 -7.11
C SER A 85 10.94 -10.73 -7.63
N ALA A 86 11.85 -9.76 -7.80
CA ALA A 86 13.20 -10.01 -8.32
C ALA A 86 14.13 -10.74 -7.32
N ASN A 87 13.98 -10.50 -6.01
CA ASN A 87 14.81 -11.12 -4.96
C ASN A 87 13.91 -11.73 -3.87
N PRO A 88 13.34 -12.93 -4.10
CA PRO A 88 12.53 -13.60 -3.09
C PRO A 88 13.39 -13.91 -1.86
N THR A 89 13.18 -13.16 -0.79
CA THR A 89 13.96 -13.28 0.44
C THR A 89 13.35 -14.33 1.36
N ILE A 90 14.15 -15.34 1.73
CA ILE A 90 13.74 -16.39 2.67
C ILE A 90 14.10 -15.94 4.09
N GLY A 91 13.09 -15.73 4.94
CA GLY A 91 13.28 -15.58 6.40
C GLY A 91 13.31 -14.16 6.97
N TYR A 92 13.38 -13.10 6.15
CA TYR A 92 13.34 -11.71 6.61
C TYR A 92 12.47 -10.85 5.68
N PHE A 93 11.66 -9.95 6.23
CA PHE A 93 11.05 -8.88 5.43
C PHE A 93 12.04 -7.72 5.33
N ILE A 94 12.30 -7.28 4.10
CA ILE A 94 13.03 -6.03 3.84
C ILE A 94 11.99 -4.94 3.61
N GLY A 95 11.92 -3.97 4.53
CA GLY A 95 10.99 -2.84 4.48
C GLY A 95 9.58 -3.13 5.01
N LEU A 96 8.73 -2.09 4.96
CA LEU A 96 7.37 -2.09 5.50
C LEU A 96 6.34 -2.70 4.52
N PRO A 97 5.50 -3.71 4.89
CA PRO A 97 4.44 -4.28 4.03
C PRO A 97 3.51 -3.20 3.47
N ILE A 98 3.19 -3.26 2.17
CA ILE A 98 2.52 -2.21 1.39
C ILE A 98 1.15 -1.89 1.99
N PRO A 99 0.40 -2.88 2.53
CA PRO A 99 -0.86 -2.61 3.22
C PRO A 99 -0.70 -1.68 4.44
N PHE A 100 0.39 -1.73 5.20
CA PHE A 100 0.54 -0.91 6.42
C PHE A 100 0.46 0.61 6.17
N PRO A 101 1.31 1.21 5.33
CA PRO A 101 1.24 2.65 5.03
C PRO A 101 -0.08 3.02 4.33
N ALA A 102 -0.67 2.12 3.53
CA ALA A 102 -1.97 2.33 2.91
C ALA A 102 -3.09 2.46 3.95
N LEU A 103 -3.10 1.57 4.95
CA LEU A 103 -4.04 1.60 6.06
C LEU A 103 -3.85 2.81 6.96
N ILE A 104 -2.61 3.24 7.20
CA ILE A 104 -2.32 4.48 7.94
C ILE A 104 -2.90 5.68 7.19
N ILE A 105 -2.66 5.79 5.87
CA ILE A 105 -3.21 6.90 5.06
C ILE A 105 -4.73 6.86 5.05
N ALA A 106 -5.34 5.68 4.89
CA ALA A 106 -6.79 5.52 4.93
C ALA A 106 -7.38 5.92 6.30
N LEU A 107 -6.75 5.50 7.40
CA LEU A 107 -7.15 5.85 8.76
C LEU A 107 -7.09 7.36 8.98
N LEU A 108 -5.97 7.98 8.63
CA LEU A 108 -5.76 9.41 8.80
C LEU A 108 -6.72 10.22 7.91
N GLY A 109 -6.96 9.76 6.69
CA GLY A 109 -7.98 10.32 5.80
C GLY A 109 -9.39 10.28 6.40
N MET A 110 -9.74 9.21 7.12
CA MET A 110 -11.02 9.08 7.83
C MET A 110 -11.19 10.09 8.97
N PHE A 111 -10.10 10.67 9.48
CA PHE A 111 -10.12 11.73 10.50
C PHE A 111 -9.77 13.12 9.94
N TYR A 112 -9.69 13.30 8.62
CA TYR A 112 -9.18 14.53 7.97
C TYR A 112 -7.78 14.96 8.38
N TYR A 113 -6.98 14.03 8.89
CA TYR A 113 -5.61 14.33 9.20
C TYR A 113 -4.75 14.08 7.95
N VAL A 114 -4.43 15.16 7.24
CA VAL A 114 -3.77 15.07 5.93
C VAL A 114 -2.43 15.80 6.00
N ASN A 115 -1.33 15.06 5.91
CA ASN A 115 0.02 15.60 6.00
C ASN A 115 0.92 15.06 4.87
N PRO A 116 1.28 15.89 3.87
CA PRO A 116 2.06 15.45 2.71
C PRO A 116 3.45 14.93 3.08
N TYR A 117 4.08 15.49 4.12
CA TYR A 117 5.37 15.01 4.61
C TYR A 117 5.27 13.58 5.13
N LEU A 118 4.20 13.25 5.85
CA LEU A 118 3.97 11.89 6.35
C LEU A 118 3.82 10.91 5.19
N MET A 119 3.07 11.26 4.15
CA MET A 119 2.90 10.41 2.97
C MET A 119 4.24 10.13 2.27
N ILE A 120 5.08 11.16 2.11
CA ILE A 120 6.41 11.02 1.51
C ILE A 120 7.33 10.16 2.39
N ILE A 121 7.31 10.37 3.71
CA ILE A 121 8.07 9.55 4.67
C ILE A 121 7.62 8.09 4.58
N LEU A 122 6.33 7.81 4.56
CA LEU A 122 5.79 6.45 4.40
C LEU A 122 6.20 5.82 3.07
N ALA A 123 6.20 6.59 1.98
CA ALA A 123 6.67 6.13 0.66
C ALA A 123 8.17 5.75 0.70
N ILE A 124 9.01 6.58 1.32
CA ILE A 124 10.45 6.29 1.45
C ILE A 124 10.66 5.05 2.34
N LEU A 125 9.90 4.90 3.42
CA LEU A 125 9.98 3.76 4.34
C LEU A 125 9.61 2.43 3.66
N MET A 126 8.73 2.43 2.64
CA MET A 126 8.44 1.23 1.85
C MET A 126 9.69 0.68 1.15
N VAL A 127 10.55 1.55 0.63
CA VAL A 127 11.75 1.18 -0.14
C VAL A 127 13.01 1.12 0.73
N SER A 128 12.91 1.61 1.96
CA SER A 128 14.00 1.65 2.93
C SER A 128 14.51 0.23 3.25
N PRO A 129 15.84 0.01 3.27
CA PRO A 129 16.45 -1.30 3.50
C PRO A 129 16.41 -1.73 4.99
N ILE A 130 15.44 -1.23 5.76
CA ILE A 130 15.28 -1.61 7.17
C ILE A 130 14.80 -3.06 7.19
N ARG A 131 15.67 -3.95 7.67
CA ARG A 131 15.35 -5.36 7.93
C ARG A 131 14.46 -5.43 9.17
N VAL A 132 13.22 -5.90 9.01
CA VAL A 132 12.33 -6.19 10.14
C VAL A 132 12.36 -7.70 10.37
N MET A 133 12.72 -8.10 11.59
CA MET A 133 12.80 -9.51 12.00
C MET A 133 11.39 -10.11 12.04
N LYS A 134 11.21 -11.30 11.46
CA LYS A 134 9.93 -12.03 11.50
C LYS A 134 9.73 -12.55 12.92
N ILE A 135 8.72 -12.05 13.63
CA ILE A 135 8.21 -12.69 14.86
C ILE A 135 7.25 -13.80 14.45
#